data_AF-A0A151MMA0-F1
#
_entry.id   AF-A0A151MMA0-F1
#
_cell.length_a   1.000
_cell.length_b   1.000
_cell.length_c   1.000
_cell.angle_alpha   90.00
_cell.angle_beta   90.00
_cell.angle_gamma   90.00
#
_symmetry.space_group_name_H-M   'P 1'
#
loop_
_entity.id
_entity.type
_entity.pdbx_description
1 polymer ?
#
loop_
_entity_poly.entity_id
_entity_poly.type
_entity_poly.pdbx_seq_one_letter_code
_entity_poly.pdbx_strand_id
1 'polypeptide(L)' 'MLGPWEWTRKWTWTDGSIYNYKAWRPGQPDSWYGVEHCAELLAYRGYQEWNDNNCRNKNSFICKYQL' A
#
# COMPACT_ATOMS: atom_id res chain seq x y z
N MET A 1 -25.42 12.98 -3.43
CA MET A 1 -25.68 11.88 -4.38
C MET A 1 -24.32 11.48 -4.93
N LEU A 2 -23.76 10.35 -4.48
CA LEU A 2 -22.42 9.88 -4.92
C LEU A 2 -22.61 8.82 -6.02
N GLY A 3 -21.84 8.94 -7.11
CA GLY A 3 -21.99 8.13 -8.32
C GLY A 3 -21.32 6.74 -8.26
N PRO A 4 -21.66 5.83 -9.18
CA PRO A 4 -21.31 4.40 -9.15
C PRO A 4 -19.82 4.05 -9.41
N TRP A 5 -18.91 5.02 -9.40
CA TRP A 5 -17.49 4.83 -9.71
C TRP A 5 -16.53 5.43 -8.69
N GLU A 6 -17.01 5.78 -7.48
CA GLU A 6 -16.10 6.07 -6.38
C GLU A 6 -15.45 4.76 -5.91
N TRP A 7 -14.30 4.42 -6.49
CA TRP A 7 -13.38 3.48 -5.86
C TRP A 7 -13.01 4.05 -4.50
N THR A 8 -13.66 3.59 -3.43
CA THR A 8 -13.24 3.90 -2.08
C THR A 8 -11.79 3.45 -1.94
N ARG A 9 -10.84 4.40 -1.84
CA ARG A 9 -9.40 4.15 -1.66
C ARG A 9 -9.13 3.54 -0.29
N LYS A 10 -9.59 2.32 -0.08
CA LYS A 10 -9.51 1.58 1.17
C LYS A 10 -8.41 0.55 1.06
N TRP A 11 -7.39 0.69 1.91
CA TRP A 11 -6.31 -0.27 2.03
C TRP A 11 -6.76 -1.53 2.77
N THR A 12 -6.34 -2.68 2.27
CA THR A 12 -6.62 -4.01 2.84
C THR A 12 -5.39 -4.89 2.72
N TRP A 13 -5.15 -5.75 3.71
CA TRP A 13 -4.11 -6.78 3.61
C TRP A 13 -4.55 -7.93 2.71
N THR A 14 -3.61 -8.52 1.98
CA THR A 14 -3.88 -9.64 1.06
C THR A 14 -4.26 -10.93 1.77
N ASP A 15 -3.92 -11.07 3.05
CA ASP A 15 -4.29 -12.21 3.90
C ASP A 15 -5.65 -12.04 4.60
N GLY A 16 -6.36 -10.93 4.36
CA GLY A 16 -7.65 -10.63 4.97
C GLY A 16 -7.58 -10.17 6.43
N SER A 17 -6.38 -9.97 6.99
CA SER A 17 -6.23 -9.44 8.34
C SER A 17 -6.73 -8.00 8.47
N ILE A 18 -7.05 -7.58 9.70
CA ILE A 18 -7.61 -6.26 9.98
C ILE A 18 -6.57 -5.18 9.66
N TYR A 19 -6.96 -4.18 8.86
CA TYR A 19 -6.15 -2.99 8.61
C TYR A 19 -6.28 -2.00 9.78
N ASN A 20 -5.48 -2.20 10.83
CA ASN A 20 -5.46 -1.34 12.03
C ASN A 20 -4.10 -0.67 12.30
N TYR A 21 -3.07 -1.02 11.53
CA TYR A 21 -1.73 -0.43 11.61
C TYR A 21 -1.37 0.21 10.28
N LYS A 22 -0.66 1.34 10.35
CA LYS A 22 -0.15 2.07 9.17
C LYS A 22 1.16 2.78 9.51
N ALA A 23 2.11 2.72 8.59
CA ALA A 23 3.40 3.43 8.69
C ALA A 23 3.75 4.16 7.39
N TRP A 24 2.77 4.79 6.75
CA TRP A 24 3.00 5.65 5.58
C TRP A 24 4.03 6.73 5.87
N ARG A 25 4.96 6.96 4.93
CA ARG A 25 5.84 8.12 4.99
C ARG A 25 5.01 9.41 4.88
N PRO A 26 5.50 10.55 5.37
CA PRO A 26 4.82 11.84 5.19
C PRO A 26 4.48 12.10 3.72
N GLY A 27 3.21 12.40 3.45
CA GLY A 27 2.70 12.66 2.10
C GLY A 27 2.10 11.43 1.40
N GLN A 28 2.24 10.22 1.94
CA GLN A 28 1.67 9.00 1.36
C GLN A 28 0.44 8.49 2.12
N PRO A 29 -0.47 7.76 1.46
CA PRO A 29 -0.46 7.45 0.02
C PRO A 29 -0.98 8.61 -0.85
N ASP A 30 -0.29 8.93 -1.93
CA ASP A 30 -0.59 10.03 -2.85
C ASP A 30 -1.20 9.56 -4.17
N SER A 31 -1.06 8.27 -4.49
CA SER A 31 -1.45 7.65 -5.74
C SER A 31 -0.90 8.43 -6.93
N TRP A 32 0.42 8.51 -7.06
CA TRP A 32 1.07 9.27 -8.12
C TRP A 32 0.53 8.88 -9.51
N TYR A 33 0.11 9.87 -10.30
CA TYR A 33 -0.63 9.70 -11.57
C TYR A 33 -1.90 8.82 -11.52
N GLY A 34 -2.41 8.50 -10.33
CA GLY A 34 -3.57 7.65 -10.12
C GLY A 34 -3.32 6.16 -10.40
N VAL A 35 -2.06 5.71 -10.43
CA VAL A 35 -1.70 4.33 -10.83
C VAL A 35 -1.03 3.52 -9.71
N GLU A 36 -0.84 4.13 -8.54
CA GLU A 36 -0.17 3.48 -7.40
C GLU A 36 -1.21 2.91 -6.44
N HIS A 37 -1.21 1.58 -6.33
CA HIS A 37 -2.25 0.80 -5.64
C HIS A 37 -1.66 -0.34 -4.79
N CYS A 38 -0.34 -0.50 -4.76
CA CYS A 38 0.35 -1.49 -3.95
C CYS A 38 1.28 -0.79 -2.97
N ALA A 39 1.38 -1.30 -1.74
CA ALA A 39 2.30 -0.75 -0.74
C ALA A 39 3.70 -1.37 -0.89
N GLU A 40 4.75 -0.56 -0.71
CA GLU A 40 6.13 -1.01 -0.62
C GLU A 40 6.82 -0.45 0.63
N LEU A 41 7.87 -1.13 1.08
CA LEU A 41 8.78 -0.65 2.12
C LEU A 41 9.99 0.02 1.49
N LEU A 42 10.36 1.20 1.99
CA LEU A 42 11.44 1.98 1.42
C LEU A 42 12.80 1.60 2.02
N ALA A 43 13.68 1.02 1.20
CA ALA A 43 15.03 0.60 1.64
C ALA A 43 15.87 1.76 2.20
N TYR A 44 15.84 2.93 1.56
CA TYR A 44 16.58 4.12 2.02
C TYR A 44 16.00 4.75 3.31
N ARG A 45 14.81 4.29 3.75
CA ARG A 45 14.20 4.61 5.05
C ARG A 45 14.38 3.48 6.07
N GLY A 46 15.25 2.50 5.79
CA GLY A 46 15.48 1.34 6.65
C GLY A 46 14.28 0.40 6.75
N TYR A 47 13.40 0.37 5.74
CA TYR A 47 12.18 -0.46 5.69
C TYR A 47 11.14 -0.17 6.78
N GLN A 48 11.19 1.01 7.40
CA GLN A 48 10.29 1.41 8.48
C GLN A 48 9.06 2.20 8.00
N GLU A 49 9.13 2.76 6.80
CA GLU A 49 8.09 3.63 6.21
C GLU A 49 7.56 3.06 4.90
N TRP A 50 6.27 3.30 4.64
CA TRP A 50 5.54 2.79 3.47
C TRP A 50 5.37 3.87 2.40
N ASN A 51 5.34 3.42 1.14
CA ASN A 51 4.99 4.19 -0.04
C ASN A 51 3.95 3.40 -0.84
N ASP A 52 2.94 4.05 -1.42
CA ASP A 52 2.17 3.41 -2.47
C ASP A 52 2.95 3.53 -3.77
N ASN A 53 2.94 2.46 -4.56
CA ASN A 53 3.67 2.38 -5.79
C ASN A 53 2.85 1.61 -6.83
N ASN A 54 3.25 1.70 -8.09
CA ASN A 54 2.68 0.95 -9.18
C ASN A 54 2.89 -0.55 -8.93
N CYS A 55 1.81 -1.33 -8.90
CA CYS A 55 1.84 -2.77 -8.66
C CYS A 55 2.67 -3.57 -9.68
N ARG A 56 3.01 -2.99 -10.83
CA ARG A 56 3.86 -3.63 -11.84
C ARG A 56 5.36 -3.49 -11.57
N ASN A 57 5.74 -2.66 -10.60
CA ASN A 57 7.15 -2.51 -10.23
C ASN A 57 7.69 -3.78 -9.57
N LYS A 58 8.90 -4.15 -9.96
CA LYS A 58 9.57 -5.36 -9.46
C LYS A 58 10.40 -5.01 -8.22
N ASN A 59 9.90 -5.39 -7.05
CA ASN A 59 10.58 -5.23 -5.77
C ASN A 59 10.88 -6.58 -5.13
N SER A 60 11.83 -6.61 -4.20
CA SER A 60 11.92 -7.68 -3.21
C SER A 60 10.66 -7.69 -2.33
N PHE A 61 10.28 -8.86 -1.82
CA PHE A 61 9.05 -9.02 -1.04
C PHE A 61 9.29 -9.80 0.25
N ILE A 62 8.40 -9.61 1.21
CA ILE A 62 8.36 -10.33 2.49
C ILE A 62 7.18 -11.30 2.43
N CYS A 63 7.42 -12.57 2.77
CA CYS A 63 6.37 -13.56 2.93
C CYS A 63 5.94 -13.66 4.39
N LYS A 64 4.65 -13.84 4.60
CA LYS A 64 4.07 -14.30 5.86
C LYS A 64 3.44 -15.66 5.59
N TYR A 65 3.68 -16.61 6.47
CA TYR A 65 3.02 -17.91 6.46
C TYR A 65 2.50 -18.22 7.86
N GLN A 66 1.42 -18.98 7.92
CA GLN A 66 0.91 -19.54 9.17
C GLN A 66 1.48 -20.96 9.31
N LEU A 67 1.99 -21.29 10.50
CA LEU A 67 2.42 -22.64 10.87
C LEU A 67 1.22 -23.57 11.07
#